data_AF-A0A7X6Y350-F1
#
_entry.id   AF-A0A7X6Y350-F1
#
_cell.length_a   1.000
_cell.length_b   1.000
_cell.length_c   1.000
_cell.angle_alpha   90.00
_cell.angle_beta   90.00
_cell.angle_gamma   90.00
#
_symmetry.space_group_name_H-M   'P 1'
#
loop_
_entity.id
_entity.type
_entity.pdbx_description
1 polymer ?
#
loop_
_entity_poly.entity_id
_entity_poly.type
_entity_poly.pdbx_seq_one_letter_code
_entity_poly.pdbx_strand_id
1 'polypeptide(L)'
;MSEKNKNIKENKYSFRVNNKDYEKIEKNIKKSKLSITEYMTKSALNREIVVIDNLKELVIEVNKIGVNINQLTKLANQGKVDCASELEEINKELVEAWQLLRQLIQRQA
;
A
#
# COMPACT_ATOMS: atom_id res chain seq x y z
N MET A 1 26.45 22.61 21.44
CA MET A 1 26.51 21.55 20.39
C MET A 1 25.51 20.49 20.78
N SER A 2 24.44 20.19 20.06
CA SER A 2 24.11 20.38 18.65
C SER A 2 22.61 20.65 18.52
N GLU A 3 22.24 21.64 17.71
CA GLU A 3 20.86 21.99 17.41
C GLU A 3 20.12 20.81 16.77
N LYS A 4 19.00 20.41 17.38
CA LYS A 4 18.01 19.55 16.75
C LYS A 4 17.39 20.35 15.60
N ASN A 5 17.88 20.14 14.38
CA ASN A 5 17.18 20.57 13.17
C ASN A 5 15.87 19.78 13.03
N LYS A 6 14.83 20.25 13.73
CA LYS A 6 13.44 19.94 13.39
C LYS A 6 13.17 20.64 12.05
N ASN A 7 12.58 19.95 11.08
CA ASN A 7 12.06 20.56 9.85
C ASN A 7 10.98 21.59 10.21
N ILE A 8 11.35 22.82 10.54
CA ILE A 8 10.43 23.93 10.80
C ILE A 8 9.98 24.43 9.43
N LYS A 9 8.67 24.42 9.18
CA LYS A 9 8.07 24.98 7.95
C LYS A 9 7.80 26.47 8.17
N GLU A 10 8.77 27.32 7.81
CA GLU A 10 8.70 28.76 8.05
C GLU A 10 7.97 29.55 6.94
N ASN A 11 8.01 29.04 5.71
CA ASN A 11 7.45 29.72 4.54
C ASN A 11 5.97 29.32 4.31
N LYS A 12 5.11 30.32 4.09
CA LYS A 12 3.67 30.14 3.83
C LYS A 12 3.28 30.66 2.44
N TYR A 13 2.55 29.84 1.70
CA TYR A 13 1.87 30.23 0.46
C TYR A 13 0.37 30.36 0.71
N SER A 14 -0.24 31.44 0.23
CA SER A 14 -1.70 31.65 0.26
C SER A 14 -2.17 32.22 -1.06
N PHE A 15 -3.21 31.63 -1.65
CA PHE A 15 -3.79 32.08 -2.92
C PHE A 15 -5.32 31.95 -2.88
N ARG A 16 -5.99 32.75 -3.72
CA ARG A 16 -7.45 32.71 -3.87
C ARG A 16 -7.81 31.82 -5.06
N VAL A 17 -8.87 31.04 -4.88
CA VAL A 17 -9.45 30.18 -5.93
C VAL A 17 -10.95 30.43 -6.00
N ASN A 18 -11.56 30.15 -7.14
CA ASN A 18 -13.02 30.10 -7.24
C ASN A 18 -13.56 28.82 -6.57
N ASN A 19 -14.88 28.75 -6.35
CA ASN A 19 -15.50 27.60 -5.68
C ASN A 19 -15.31 26.28 -6.44
N LYS A 20 -15.37 26.30 -7.78
CA LYS A 20 -15.23 25.08 -8.59
C LYS A 20 -13.84 24.46 -8.44
N ASP A 21 -12.80 25.29 -8.45
CA ASP A 21 -11.42 24.83 -8.28
C ASP A 21 -11.17 24.38 -6.84
N TYR A 22 -11.75 25.08 -5.86
CA TYR A 22 -11.67 24.68 -4.45
C TYR A 22 -12.21 23.26 -4.22
N GLU A 23 -13.42 22.97 -4.71
CA GLU A 23 -14.04 21.65 -4.59
C GLU A 23 -13.21 20.55 -5.27
N LYS A 24 -12.65 20.85 -6.45
CA LYS A 24 -11.81 19.91 -7.19
C LYS A 24 -10.51 19.61 -6.44
N ILE A 25 -9.86 20.63 -5.91
CA ILE A 25 -8.65 20.51 -5.09
C ILE A 25 -8.94 19.67 -3.84
N GLU A 26 -10.02 19.97 -3.13
CA GLU A 26 -10.39 19.24 -1.91
C GLU A 26 -10.65 17.76 -2.19
N LYS A 27 -11.36 17.46 -3.29
CA LYS A 27 -11.60 16.08 -3.74
C LYS A 27 -10.31 15.34 -4.06
N ASN A 28 -9.35 15.99 -4.71
CA ASN A 28 -8.06 15.38 -5.03
C ASN A 28 -7.21 15.14 -3.78
N ILE A 29 -7.21 16.07 -2.83
CA ILE A 29 -6.53 15.90 -1.54
C ILE A 29 -7.11 14.69 -0.81
N LYS A 30 -8.44 14.59 -0.70
CA LYS A 30 -9.11 13.43 -0.07
C LYS A 30 -8.72 12.11 -0.73
N LYS A 31 -8.68 12.07 -2.07
CA LYS A 31 -8.24 10.87 -2.81
C LYS A 31 -6.77 10.53 -2.58
N SER A 32 -5.89 11.53 -2.43
CA SER A 32 -4.46 11.32 -2.25
C SER A 32 -4.07 10.69 -0.91
N LYS A 33 -4.97 10.72 0.09
CA LYS A 33 -4.70 10.35 1.49
C LYS A 33 -3.54 11.14 2.15
N LEU A 34 -3.13 12.26 1.55
CA LEU A 34 -2.11 13.16 2.09
C LEU A 34 -2.74 14.32 2.85
N SER A 35 -1.94 14.96 3.71
CA SER A 35 -2.32 16.27 4.26
C SER A 35 -2.37 17.33 3.15
N ILE A 36 -3.16 18.39 3.34
CA ILE A 36 -3.27 19.51 2.39
C ILE A 36 -1.88 20.05 2.03
N THR A 37 -1.04 20.32 3.03
CA THR A 37 0.32 20.84 2.82
C THR A 37 1.15 19.88 1.98
N GLU A 38 1.12 18.58 2.29
CA GLU A 38 1.92 17.60 1.58
C GLU A 38 1.46 17.39 0.14
N TYR A 39 0.14 17.32 -0.08
CA TYR A 39 -0.44 17.26 -1.42
C TYR A 39 -0.03 18.47 -2.27
N MET A 40 -0.16 19.68 -1.71
CA MET A 40 0.19 20.92 -2.41
C MET A 40 1.68 21.00 -2.72
N THR A 41 2.55 20.63 -1.77
CA THR A 41 4.00 20.60 -2.00
C THR A 41 4.38 19.58 -3.07
N LYS A 42 3.84 18.34 -3.02
CA LYS A 42 4.14 17.32 -4.04
C LYS A 42 3.63 17.74 -5.41
N SER A 43 2.40 18.26 -5.49
CA SER A 43 1.81 18.74 -6.73
C SER A 43 2.60 19.91 -7.34
N ALA A 44 3.02 20.89 -6.52
CA ALA A 44 3.80 22.04 -6.98
C ALA A 44 5.23 21.67 -7.43
N LEU A 45 5.80 20.60 -6.87
CA LEU A 45 7.12 20.06 -7.26
C LEU A 45 7.02 19.03 -8.40
N ASN A 46 5.85 18.92 -9.04
CA ASN A 46 5.58 17.97 -10.12
C ASN A 46 5.94 16.52 -9.77
N ARG A 47 5.76 16.15 -8.49
CA ARG A 47 5.97 14.78 -8.01
C ARG A 47 4.70 13.97 -8.23
N GLU A 48 4.88 12.77 -8.76
CA GLU A 48 3.78 11.82 -8.92
C GLU A 48 3.18 11.44 -7.56
N ILE A 49 1.85 11.42 -7.49
CA ILE A 49 1.10 11.03 -6.29
C ILE A 49 0.37 9.72 -6.62
N VAL A 50 1.01 8.60 -6.31
CA VAL A 50 0.43 7.26 -6.48
C VAL A 50 -0.18 6.80 -5.16
N VAL A 51 -1.47 6.48 -5.18
CA VAL A 51 -2.17 5.91 -4.01
C VAL A 51 -2.38 4.42 -4.25
N ILE A 52 -1.72 3.60 -3.44
CA ILE A 52 -1.85 2.15 -3.49
C ILE A 52 -2.87 1.73 -2.42
N ASP A 53 -4.11 1.56 -2.86
CA ASP A 53 -5.15 0.95 -2.04
C ASP A 53 -5.02 -0.57 -2.05
N ASN A 54 -5.44 -1.22 -0.97
CA ASN A 54 -5.53 -2.67 -0.83
C ASN A 54 -4.19 -3.45 -0.74
N LEU A 55 -3.08 -2.78 -0.44
CA LEU A 55 -1.80 -3.46 -0.23
C LEU A 55 -1.80 -4.33 1.04
N LYS A 56 -2.58 -3.96 2.04
CA LYS A 56 -2.68 -4.68 3.33
C LYS A 56 -3.27 -6.09 3.13
N GLU A 57 -4.23 -6.21 2.24
CA GLU A 57 -4.92 -7.44 1.88
C GLU A 57 -3.95 -8.40 1.19
N LEU A 58 -3.12 -7.90 0.27
CA LEU A 58 -2.05 -8.70 -0.33
C LEU A 58 -1.06 -9.22 0.72
N VAL A 59 -0.66 -8.37 1.67
CA VAL A 59 0.24 -8.76 2.77
C VAL A 59 -0.40 -9.86 3.64
N ILE A 60 -1.71 -9.79 3.89
CA ILE A 60 -2.42 -10.82 4.65
C ILE A 60 -2.36 -12.17 3.94
N GLU A 61 -2.66 -12.23 2.64
CA GLU A 61 -2.61 -13.51 1.89
C GLU A 61 -1.19 -14.08 1.85
N VAL A 62 -0.17 -13.24 1.63
CA VAL A 62 1.24 -13.68 1.67
C VAL A 62 1.62 -14.25 3.04
N ASN A 63 1.12 -13.66 4.13
CA ASN A 63 1.38 -14.19 5.48
C ASN A 63 0.73 -15.56 5.71
N LYS A 64 -0.47 -15.81 5.18
CA LYS A 64 -1.13 -17.13 5.29
C LYS A 64 -0.34 -18.20 4.55
N ILE A 65 0.14 -17.90 3.35
CA ILE A 65 1.02 -18.78 2.58
C ILE A 65 2.25 -19.16 3.42
N GLY A 66 2.89 -18.18 4.05
CA GLY A 66 4.04 -18.41 4.94
C GLY A 66 3.72 -19.31 6.13
N VAL A 67 2.54 -19.13 6.75
CA VAL A 67 2.06 -20.00 7.83
C VAL A 67 1.86 -21.44 7.35
N ASN A 68 1.23 -21.64 6.20
CA ASN A 68 0.96 -22.96 5.63
C ASN A 68 2.27 -23.68 5.23
N ILE A 69 3.23 -22.96 4.64
CA ILE A 69 4.58 -23.50 4.34
C ILE A 69 5.30 -23.94 5.63
N ASN A 70 5.19 -23.18 6.71
CA ASN A 70 5.79 -23.55 7.99
C ASN A 70 5.16 -24.83 8.57
N GLN A 71 3.85 -25.00 8.42
CA GLN A 71 3.15 -26.22 8.84
C GLN A 71 3.61 -27.44 8.04
N LEU A 72 3.69 -27.31 6.71
CA LEU A 72 4.22 -28.36 5.84
C LEU A 72 5.65 -28.76 6.20
N THR A 73 6.52 -27.77 6.41
CA THR A 73 7.92 -28.02 6.80
C THR A 73 7.99 -28.79 8.12
N LYS A 74 7.11 -28.48 9.07
CA LYS A 74 7.02 -29.18 10.34
C LYS A 74 6.55 -30.63 10.17
N LEU A 75 5.54 -30.89 9.34
CA LEU A 75 5.05 -32.24 9.04
C LEU A 75 6.13 -33.10 8.36
N ALA A 76 6.80 -32.53 7.35
CA ALA A 76 7.91 -33.16 6.67
C ALA A 76 9.06 -33.52 7.64
N ASN A 77 9.46 -32.58 8.51
CA ASN A 77 10.48 -32.83 9.53
C ASN A 77 10.07 -33.89 10.56
N GLN A 78 8.77 -34.09 10.77
CA GLN A 78 8.21 -35.13 11.65
C GLN A 78 8.10 -36.50 10.95
N GLY A 79 8.49 -36.62 9.68
CA GLY A 79 8.34 -37.84 8.89
C GLY A 79 6.89 -38.20 8.55
N LYS A 80 5.96 -37.25 8.71
CA LYS A 80 4.55 -37.40 8.34
C LYS A 80 4.36 -36.76 6.97
N VAL A 81 4.13 -37.57 5.94
CA VAL A 81 3.98 -37.07 4.57
C VAL A 81 2.76 -37.67 3.90
N ASP A 82 1.63 -37.03 4.16
CA ASP A 82 0.56 -36.87 3.21
C ASP A 82 0.14 -35.39 3.33
N CYS A 83 0.39 -34.62 2.28
CA CYS A 83 0.34 -33.14 2.29
C CYS A 83 -0.44 -32.60 1.09
N ALA A 84 -1.27 -33.43 0.46
CA ALA A 84 -2.01 -33.05 -0.73
C ALA A 84 -2.99 -31.89 -0.46
N SER A 85 -3.67 -31.91 0.70
CA SER A 85 -4.62 -30.88 1.12
C SER A 85 -3.98 -29.52 1.35
N GLU A 86 -2.85 -29.49 2.05
CA GLU A 86 -2.12 -28.26 2.39
C GLU A 86 -1.49 -27.63 1.13
N LEU A 87 -1.06 -28.46 0.18
CA LEU A 87 -0.55 -27.98 -1.10
C LEU A 87 -1.66 -27.35 -1.96
N GLU A 88 -2.87 -27.90 -1.91
CA GLU A 88 -4.05 -27.32 -2.57
C GLU A 88 -4.43 -25.96 -1.95
N GLU A 89 -4.39 -25.84 -0.62
CA GLU A 89 -4.65 -24.58 0.10
C GLU A 89 -3.63 -23.50 -0.26
N ILE A 90 -2.33 -23.83 -0.25
CA ILE A 90 -1.27 -22.91 -0.66
C ILE A 90 -1.46 -22.45 -2.11
N ASN A 91 -1.82 -23.36 -3.01
CA ASN A 91 -2.05 -23.01 -4.41
C ASN A 91 -3.22 -22.01 -4.55
N LYS A 92 -4.30 -22.21 -3.79
CA LYS A 92 -5.44 -21.29 -3.77
C LYS A 92 -5.03 -19.91 -3.27
N GLU A 93 -4.32 -19.82 -2.13
CA GLU A 93 -3.85 -18.55 -1.58
C GLU A 93 -2.86 -17.84 -2.52
N LEU A 94 -2.01 -18.59 -3.22
CA LEU A 94 -1.09 -18.05 -4.24
C LEU A 94 -1.84 -17.45 -5.42
N VAL A 95 -2.89 -18.12 -5.89
CA VAL A 95 -3.77 -17.59 -6.95
C VAL A 95 -4.47 -16.31 -6.48
N GLU A 96 -4.97 -16.27 -5.25
CA GLU A 96 -5.59 -15.07 -4.67
C GLU A 96 -4.61 -13.90 -4.56
N ALA A 97 -3.41 -14.13 -4.01
CA ALA A 97 -2.36 -13.12 -3.94
C ALA A 97 -1.96 -12.60 -5.34
N TRP A 98 -1.86 -13.48 -6.33
CA TRP A 98 -1.56 -13.10 -7.71
C TRP A 98 -2.69 -12.27 -8.36
N GLN A 99 -3.95 -12.57 -8.06
CA GLN A 99 -5.09 -11.77 -8.52
C GLN A 99 -5.06 -10.36 -7.91
N LEU A 100 -4.82 -10.25 -6.59
CA LEU A 100 -4.69 -8.97 -5.90
C LEU A 100 -3.54 -8.14 -6.49
N LEU A 101 -2.38 -8.77 -6.72
CA LEU A 101 -1.23 -8.09 -7.32
C LEU A 101 -1.53 -7.60 -8.75
N ARG A 102 -2.20 -8.41 -9.58
CA ARG A 102 -2.62 -7.97 -10.93
C ARG A 102 -3.56 -6.77 -10.89
N GLN A 103 -4.52 -6.76 -9.96
CA GLN A 103 -5.40 -5.61 -9.79
C GLN A 103 -4.64 -4.34 -9.37
N LEU A 104 -3.61 -4.47 -8.52
CA LEU A 104 -2.76 -3.35 -8.13
C LEU A 104 -1.97 -2.78 -9.32
N ILE A 105 -1.35 -3.66 -10.12
CA ILE A 105 -0.57 -3.25 -11.30
C ILE A 105 -1.47 -2.59 -12.35
N GLN A 106 -2.67 -3.15 -12.61
CA GLN A 106 -3.61 -2.60 -13.58
C GLN A 106 -4.20 -1.24 -13.17
N ARG A 107 -4.25 -0.92 -11.87
CA ARG A 107 -4.65 0.41 -11.38
C ARG A 107 -3.59 1.49 -11.57
N GLN A 108 -2.35 1.10 -11.88
CA GLN A 108 -1.24 2.01 -12.13
C GLN A 108 -0.92 2.23 -13.61
N ALA A 109 -1.58 1.49 -14.52
CA ALA A 109 -1.42 1.59 -15.97
C ALA A 109 -2.46 2.53 -16.62
#